data_AF-A0A1B0Z2A5-F1
#
_entry.id   AF-A0A1B0Z2A5-F1
#
_cell.length_a   1.000
_cell.length_b   1.000
_cell.length_c   1.000
_cell.angle_alpha   90.00
_cell.angle_beta   90.00
_cell.angle_gamma   90.00
#
_symmetry.space_group_name_H-M   'P 1'
#
loop_
_entity.id
_entity.type
_entity.pdbx_description
1 polymer ?
#
loop_
_entity_poly.entity_id
_entity_poly.type
_entity_poly.pdbx_seq_one_letter_code
_entity_poly.pdbx_strand_id
1 'polypeptide(L)'
;MDLPYNFKKTIYTEKELLEDFSLSRSYLYQLVKDWVDGGNDPIEMGKLPRMNIKNLWDPRKFLMWLQEYKFSKQNKYHNEEAQLKKAKAVVVSINNQHRKII
;
A
#
# COMPACT_ATOMS: atom_id res chain seq x y z
N MET A 1 -0.17 3.75 -16.86
CA MET A 1 0.01 4.79 -15.83
C MET A 1 1.40 4.60 -15.23
N ASP A 2 2.29 5.57 -15.43
CA ASP A 2 3.60 5.57 -14.76
C ASP A 2 3.42 5.92 -13.28
N LEU A 3 3.89 5.05 -12.38
CA LEU A 3 3.82 5.28 -10.95
C LEU A 3 4.93 6.27 -10.54
N PRO A 4 4.59 7.40 -9.88
CA PRO A 4 5.54 8.49 -9.58
C PRO A 4 6.51 8.18 -8.43
N TYR A 5 6.66 6.91 -8.03
CA TYR A 5 7.57 6.48 -6.97
C TYR A 5 8.56 5.43 -7.49
N ASN A 6 9.84 5.78 -7.38
CA ASN A 6 10.91 4.86 -7.72
C ASN A 6 11.17 3.93 -6.53
N PHE A 7 10.39 2.85 -6.44
CA PHE A 7 10.62 1.81 -5.44
C PHE A 7 12.05 1.28 -5.56
N LYS A 8 12.76 1.19 -4.44
CA LYS A 8 14.18 0.77 -4.40
C LYS A 8 14.38 -0.64 -4.97
N LYS A 9 13.34 -1.46 -4.94
CA LYS A 9 13.29 -2.84 -5.42
C LYS A 9 11.93 -3.13 -6.06
N THR A 10 11.90 -4.15 -6.90
CA THR A 10 10.65 -4.68 -7.50
C THR A 10 9.88 -5.58 -6.54
N ILE A 11 10.56 -6.22 -5.60
CA ILE A 11 9.98 -7.12 -4.60
C ILE A 11 10.47 -6.72 -3.22
N TYR A 12 9.53 -6.59 -2.29
CA TYR A 12 9.75 -6.19 -0.92
C TYR A 12 9.41 -7.34 0.02
N THR A 13 10.14 -7.45 1.12
CA THR A 13 9.68 -8.20 2.29
C THR A 13 8.55 -7.46 3.00
N GLU A 14 7.74 -8.17 3.78
CA GLU A 14 6.73 -7.55 4.63
C GLU A 14 7.30 -6.40 5.47
N LYS A 15 8.51 -6.56 6.04
CA LYS A 15 9.16 -5.52 6.84
C LYS A 15 9.48 -4.26 6.01
N GLU A 16 10.11 -4.43 4.84
CA GLU A 16 10.44 -3.32 3.94
C GLU A 16 9.17 -2.59 3.47
N LEU A 17 8.09 -3.34 3.20
CA LEU A 17 6.81 -2.74 2.82
C LEU A 17 6.23 -1.90 3.94
N LEU A 18 6.23 -2.42 5.18
CA LEU A 18 5.72 -1.69 6.34
C LEU A 18 6.52 -0.42 6.62
N GLU A 19 7.85 -0.45 6.45
CA GLU A 19 8.72 0.71 6.59
C GLU A 19 8.45 1.78 5.53
N ASP A 20 8.45 1.41 4.24
CA ASP A 20 8.23 2.37 3.13
C ASP A 20 6.83 3.00 3.19
N PHE A 21 5.80 2.24 3.57
CA PHE A 21 4.43 2.75 3.67
C PHE A 21 4.07 3.30 5.06
N SER A 22 4.99 3.25 6.03
CA SER A 22 4.76 3.66 7.43
C SER A 22 3.51 3.01 8.05
N LEU A 23 3.27 1.73 7.76
CA LEU A 23 2.11 0.97 8.24
C LEU A 23 2.51 0.05 9.40
N SER A 24 1.56 -0.22 10.29
CA SER A 24 1.74 -1.27 11.29
C SER A 24 1.46 -2.65 10.68
N ARG A 25 2.14 -3.67 11.20
CA ARG A 25 1.92 -5.07 10.78
C ARG A 25 0.47 -5.49 10.97
N SER A 26 -0.16 -5.10 12.08
CA SER A 26 -1.56 -5.38 12.38
C SER A 26 -2.49 -4.78 11.33
N TYR A 27 -2.21 -3.55 10.88
CA TYR A 27 -3.02 -2.89 9.87
C TYR A 27 -2.88 -3.58 8.50
N LEU A 28 -1.67 -3.97 8.10
CA LEU A 28 -1.48 -4.75 6.87
C LEU A 28 -2.26 -6.07 6.89
N TYR A 29 -2.26 -6.78 8.02
CA TYR A 29 -3.05 -8.01 8.15
C TYR A 29 -4.57 -7.75 8.12
N GLN A 30 -5.04 -6.66 8.72
CA GLN A 30 -6.44 -6.24 8.61
C GLN A 30 -6.82 -5.97 7.16
N LEU A 31 -6.00 -5.21 6.42
CA LEU A 31 -6.24 -4.94 5.00
C LEU A 31 -6.36 -6.22 4.18
N VAL A 32 -5.46 -7.18 4.39
CA VAL A 32 -5.51 -8.48 3.71
C VAL A 32 -6.74 -9.26 4.11
N LYS A 33 -7.07 -9.28 5.40
CA LYS A 33 -8.25 -9.99 5.91
C LYS A 33 -9.52 -9.43 5.31
N ASP A 34 -9.72 -8.12 5.36
CA ASP A 34 -10.90 -7.45 4.81
C ASP A 34 -11.05 -7.70 3.30
N TRP A 35 -9.93 -7.76 2.57
CA TRP A 35 -9.93 -8.04 1.13
C TRP A 35 -10.36 -9.47 0.81
N VAL A 36 -9.83 -10.44 1.58
CA VAL A 36 -10.18 -11.87 1.48
C VAL A 36 -11.62 -12.12 1.92
N ASP A 37 -12.06 -11.49 3.00
CA ASP A 37 -13.45 -11.57 3.49
C ASP A 37 -14.43 -11.01 2.45
N GLY A 38 -13.98 -10.07 1.62
CA GLY A 38 -14.70 -9.56 0.45
C GLY A 38 -14.69 -10.48 -0.77
N GLY A 39 -14.08 -11.67 -0.68
CA GLY A 39 -14.02 -12.66 -1.75
C GLY A 39 -12.90 -12.48 -2.77
N ASN A 40 -11.94 -11.58 -2.50
CA ASN A 40 -10.87 -11.23 -3.45
C ASN A 40 -9.53 -11.90 -3.09
N ASP A 41 -8.63 -12.00 -4.07
CA ASP A 41 -7.31 -12.61 -3.88
C ASP A 41 -6.27 -11.56 -3.40
N PRO A 42 -5.51 -11.82 -2.31
CA PRO A 42 -4.39 -10.98 -1.89
C PRO A 42 -3.33 -10.72 -2.98
N ILE A 43 -3.24 -11.55 -4.01
CA ILE A 43 -2.36 -11.34 -5.17
C ILE A 43 -2.71 -10.03 -5.89
N GLU A 44 -3.98 -9.63 -5.90
CA GLU A 44 -4.44 -8.36 -6.46
C GLU A 44 -3.90 -7.17 -5.68
N MET A 45 -3.70 -7.33 -4.37
CA MET A 45 -3.05 -6.33 -3.51
C MET A 45 -1.53 -6.27 -3.72
N GLY A 46 -0.96 -7.15 -4.55
CA GLY A 46 0.49 -7.28 -4.73
C GLY A 46 1.15 -8.29 -3.79
N LYS A 47 0.39 -9.08 -3.02
CA LYS A 47 0.97 -10.16 -2.21
C LYS A 47 1.45 -11.28 -3.12
N LEU A 48 2.72 -11.64 -3.05
CA LEU A 48 3.23 -12.76 -3.84
C LEU A 48 2.87 -14.10 -3.18
N PRO A 49 2.52 -15.13 -3.97
CA PRO A 49 2.25 -16.46 -3.45
C PRO A 49 3.46 -16.98 -2.68
N ARG A 50 3.21 -17.77 -1.62
CA ARG A 50 4.27 -18.28 -0.73
C ARG A 50 5.29 -19.10 -1.50
N MET A 51 6.39 -18.49 -1.93
CA MET A 51 7.61 -19.21 -2.26
C MET A 51 8.35 -19.53 -0.96
N ASN A 52 7.94 -20.64 -0.34
CA ASN A 52 8.54 -21.43 0.75
C ASN A 52 9.21 -20.74 1.98
N ILE A 53 9.46 -19.44 2.03
CA ILE A 53 10.31 -18.85 3.09
C ILE A 53 9.83 -17.46 3.56
N LYS A 54 9.17 -16.59 2.76
CA LYS A 54 8.76 -15.23 3.23
C LYS A 54 7.48 -14.70 2.58
N ASN A 55 6.72 -13.86 3.32
CA ASN A 55 5.69 -13.00 2.75
C ASN A 55 6.36 -11.90 1.94
N LEU A 56 6.31 -12.02 0.62
CA LEU A 56 6.85 -11.06 -0.33
C LEU A 56 5.73 -10.26 -0.97
N TRP A 57 6.06 -9.03 -1.36
CA TRP A 57 5.10 -8.06 -1.86
C TRP A 57 5.67 -7.31 -3.05
N ASP A 58 4.82 -7.06 -4.04
CA ASP A 58 5.03 -6.06 -5.07
C ASP A 58 4.51 -4.71 -4.53
N PRO A 59 5.41 -3.78 -4.17
CA PRO A 59 5.03 -2.52 -3.56
C PRO A 59 4.32 -1.58 -4.55
N ARG A 60 4.52 -1.76 -5.87
CA ARG A 60 3.83 -0.98 -6.91
C ARG A 60 2.37 -1.37 -6.98
N LYS A 61 2.10 -2.68 -7.03
CA LYS A 61 0.73 -3.21 -6.98
C LYS A 61 0.03 -2.83 -5.68
N PHE A 62 0.73 -2.90 -4.56
CA PHE A 62 0.17 -2.50 -3.27
C PHE A 62 -0.24 -1.01 -3.25
N LEU A 63 0.60 -0.11 -3.78
CA LEU A 63 0.27 1.31 -3.91
C LEU A 63 -0.95 1.54 -4.82
N MET A 64 -1.00 0.87 -5.98
CA MET A 64 -2.13 0.97 -6.91
C MET A 64 -3.43 0.52 -6.23
N TRP A 65 -3.41 -0.62 -5.56
CA TRP A 65 -4.56 -1.13 -4.83
C TRP A 65 -5.03 -0.18 -3.73
N LEU A 66 -4.10 0.41 -2.96
CA LEU A 66 -4.44 1.42 -1.95
C LEU A 66 -5.12 2.64 -2.57
N GLN A 67 -4.63 3.13 -3.70
CA GLN A 67 -5.24 4.26 -4.42
C GLN A 67 -6.64 3.92 -4.91
N GLU A 68 -6.79 2.76 -5.52
CA GLU A 68 -8.02 2.34 -6.19
C GLU A 68 -9.14 1.95 -5.22
N TYR A 69 -8.81 1.33 -4.08
CA TYR A 69 -9.83 0.74 -3.20
C TYR A 69 -9.89 1.35 -1.80
N LYS A 70 -8.83 1.99 -1.30
CA LYS A 70 -8.79 2.56 0.05
C LYS A 70 -8.83 4.08 0.05
N PHE A 71 -8.13 4.76 -0.85
CA PHE A 71 -8.15 6.23 -0.93
C PHE A 71 -9.36 6.78 -1.68
N SER A 72 -9.85 6.05 -2.69
CA SER A 72 -11.06 6.41 -3.45
C SER A 72 -12.36 6.22 -2.64
N LYS A 73 -12.41 5.24 -1.73
CA LYS A 73 -13.59 4.89 -0.92
C LYS A 73 -13.70 5.68 0.39
N GLN A 74 -13.05 6.85 0.52
CA GLN A 74 -13.22 7.73 1.68
C GLN A 74 -14.65 8.31 1.77
N ASN A 75 -15.59 7.51 2.25
CA ASN A 75 -16.86 7.94 2.80
C ASN A 75 -17.28 6.90 3.86
N LYS A 76 -17.31 7.33 5.13
CA LYS A 76 -17.55 6.56 6.37
C LYS A 76 -16.35 5.75 6.86
N TYR A 77 -15.65 6.24 7.89
CA TYR A 77 -15.39 5.57 9.18
C TYR A 77 -14.22 6.27 9.89
N HIS A 78 -14.51 6.84 11.07
CA HIS A 78 -13.75 7.90 11.73
C HIS A 78 -12.44 7.44 12.43
N ASN A 79 -12.03 6.17 12.29
CA ASN A 79 -10.85 5.62 12.96
C ASN A 79 -9.71 5.21 11.99
N GLU A 80 -10.04 4.94 10.71
CA GLU A 80 -9.03 4.78 9.66
C GLU A 80 -8.39 6.11 9.25
N GLU A 81 -9.04 7.21 9.62
CA GLU A 81 -8.73 8.57 9.16
C GLU A 81 -7.31 9.01 9.54
N ALA A 82 -6.81 8.66 10.73
CA ALA A 82 -5.48 9.06 11.19
C ALA A 82 -4.33 8.33 10.47
N GLN A 83 -4.48 7.02 10.23
CA GLN A 83 -3.47 6.21 9.52
C GLN A 83 -3.48 6.56 8.02
N LEU A 84 -4.66 6.71 7.44
CA LEU A 84 -4.81 7.12 6.04
C LEU A 84 -4.33 8.56 5.81
N LYS A 85 -4.46 9.46 6.79
CA LYS A 85 -3.93 10.83 6.70
C LYS A 85 -2.40 10.84 6.64
N LYS A 86 -1.70 9.94 7.36
CA LYS A 86 -0.25 9.77 7.24
C LYS A 86 0.14 9.25 5.86
N ALA A 87 -0.54 8.21 5.37
CA ALA A 87 -0.29 7.67 4.03
C ALA A 87 -0.56 8.73 2.93
N LYS A 88 -1.65 9.49 3.05
CA LYS A 88 -1.95 10.61 2.15
C LYS A 88 -0.88 11.70 2.18
N ALA A 89 -0.35 12.04 3.36
CA ALA A 89 0.71 13.04 3.49
C ALA A 89 2.00 12.62 2.74
N VAL A 90 2.34 11.33 2.78
CA VAL A 90 3.46 10.76 2.01
C VAL A 90 3.18 10.82 0.51
N VAL A 91 1.97 10.47 0.06
CA VAL A 91 1.61 10.58 -1.36
C VAL A 91 1.66 12.03 -1.87
N VAL A 92 1.19 12.99 -1.08
CA VAL A 92 1.23 14.41 -1.43
C VAL A 92 2.66 14.95 -1.46
N SER A 93 3.53 14.54 -0.54
CA SER A 93 4.94 14.94 -0.56
C SER A 93 5.68 14.39 -1.79
N ILE A 94 5.38 13.14 -2.17
CA ILE A 94 5.89 12.51 -3.40
C ILE A 94 5.46 13.32 -4.64
N ASN A 95 4.18 13.69 -4.74
CA ASN A 95 3.68 14.50 -5.86
C ASN A 95 4.31 15.91 -5.93
N ASN A 96 4.59 16.53 -4.78
CA ASN A 96 5.19 17.86 -4.73
C ASN A 96 6.69 17.88 -5.03
N GLN A 97 7.43 16.80 -4.73
CA GLN A 97 8.83 16.66 -5.14
C GLN A 97 8.94 16.62 -6.67
N HIS A 98 7.99 15.99 -7.36
CA HIS A 98 7.96 15.93 -8.82
C HIS A 98 7.72 17.30 -9.48
N ARG A 99 6.97 18.20 -8.83
CA ARG A 99 6.73 19.57 -9.32
C ARG A 99 7.94 20.50 -9.22
N LYS A 100 8.94 20.18 -8.38
CA LYS A 100 10.15 21.01 -8.23
C LYS A 100 11.30 20.63 -9.18
N ILE A 101 11.15 19.54 -9.92
CA ILE A 101 12.18 19.00 -10.82
C ILE A 101 11.85 19.33 -12.30
N ILE A 102 10.82 20.14 -12.54
CA ILE A 102 10.44 20.68 -13.87
C ILE A 102 10.71 22.19 -13.87
#